data_AF-M2QQE4-F1
#
_entry.id   AF-M2QQE4-F1
#
_cell.length_a   1.000
_cell.length_b   1.000
_cell.length_c   1.000
_cell.angle_alpha   90.00
_cell.angle_beta   90.00
_cell.angle_gamma   90.00
#
_symmetry.space_group_name_H-M   'P 1'
#
loop_
_entity.id
_entity.type
_entity.pdbx_description
1 polymer ?
#
loop_
_entity_poly.entity_id
_entity_poly.type
_entity_poly.pdbx_seq_one_letter_code
_entity_poly.pdbx_strand_id
1 'polypeptide(L)'
;MEQPSLETQRALLVRIGKLVRANVTDEKAPAEVAFRQAGDHTELRGRNTATPAELGGLLTELRAGMYEPGRGTWLHARYTLRPDDTFDFDFQLDTEPHWTEQPAPNHYPDELGRFPRDDERIPDWWRLRAQLPLGIVFRHARIVDAYVEGKPPVVDRPPLGEAEVPLILQYLEREPCVLSGAELGKDIFAPDAEPEVPETYQTDGRWIWHASVPHYLRKYGIPPEPDLVARIRAQQYQPPYVEHLVRRTAEAELLGTPRPKPGRSDVKVTEGDIAAKLESAPSPDLTDEELLVVLVRRLGEHGVWPEAYRIGNRADGAWCLNFTASGWEVAAHADGGPVTPKYFDRLEDAAQQLLGALLLHPARMTAGHETPLETAKELGDWPIQAAAGEPPLTLLRNKRVSRLAAGTVVLRFGAETGNLVHHSGVRFATTSLPLERENTERSYRLRRPLHVITGITVPWANLPGGAVAHVLAKTIAEHVSDGSLERIE
;
A
#
# COMPACT_ATOMS: atom_id res chain seq x y z
N MET A 1 1.56 39.45 17.80
CA MET A 1 0.75 38.76 18.82
C MET A 1 1.70 38.51 19.98
N GLU A 2 1.46 39.14 21.14
CA GLU A 2 2.28 38.91 22.34
C GLU A 2 2.11 37.44 22.76
N GLN A 3 3.21 36.73 23.02
CA GLN A 3 3.12 35.34 23.48
C GLN A 3 2.45 35.34 24.86
N PRO A 4 1.35 34.59 25.07
CA PRO A 4 0.78 34.45 26.39
C PRO A 4 1.81 33.86 27.33
N SER A 5 1.86 34.38 28.56
CA SER A 5 2.74 33.87 29.60
C SER A 5 2.51 32.37 29.83
N LEU A 6 3.53 31.65 30.27
CA LEU A 6 3.41 30.24 30.69
C LEU A 6 2.27 30.04 31.70
N GLU A 7 1.97 31.05 32.50
CA GLU A 7 0.84 31.08 33.43
C GLU A 7 -0.53 31.04 32.72
N THR A 8 -0.67 31.77 31.60
CA THR A 8 -1.89 31.77 30.77
C THR A 8 -2.08 30.42 30.08
N GLN A 9 -1.01 29.83 29.54
CA GLN A 9 -1.05 28.49 28.93
C GLN A 9 -1.45 27.42 29.96
N ARG A 10 -0.88 27.49 31.17
CA ARG A 10 -1.24 26.59 32.27
C ARG A 10 -2.69 26.76 32.70
N ALA A 11 -3.21 28.00 32.75
CA ALA A 11 -4.60 28.27 33.06
C ALA A 11 -5.56 27.65 32.02
N LEU A 12 -5.23 27.73 30.73
CA LEU A 12 -6.00 27.08 29.65
C LEU A 12 -5.99 25.56 29.79
N LEU A 13 -4.83 24.94 30.04
CA LEU A 13 -4.71 23.49 30.25
C LEU A 13 -5.53 23.01 31.46
N VAL A 14 -5.58 23.79 32.55
CA VAL A 14 -6.42 23.47 33.71
C VAL A 14 -7.91 23.59 33.36
N ARG A 15 -8.32 24.59 32.58
CA ARG A 15 -9.71 24.74 32.14
C ARG A 15 -10.13 23.59 31.21
N ILE A 16 -9.25 23.19 30.29
CA ILE A 16 -9.41 22.01 29.44
C ILE A 16 -9.59 20.76 30.33
N GLY A 17 -8.71 20.53 31.31
CA GLY A 17 -8.78 19.40 32.22
C GLY A 17 -10.09 19.33 33.01
N LYS A 18 -10.59 20.47 33.50
CA LYS A 18 -11.89 20.56 34.18
C LYS A 18 -13.05 20.17 33.26
N LEU A 19 -13.01 20.63 32.00
CA LEU A 19 -14.05 20.32 31.02
C LEU A 19 -14.01 18.84 30.62
N VAL A 20 -12.82 18.26 30.46
CA VAL A 20 -12.64 16.82 30.25
C VAL A 20 -13.19 16.04 31.43
N ARG A 21 -12.78 16.37 32.67
CA ARG A 21 -13.25 15.70 33.89
C ARG A 21 -14.77 15.71 34.03
N ALA A 22 -15.42 16.82 33.70
CA ALA A 22 -16.88 16.94 33.77
C ALA A 22 -17.62 16.04 32.77
N ASN A 23 -16.94 15.53 31.75
CA ASN A 23 -17.50 14.73 30.67
C ASN A 23 -16.98 13.28 30.63
N VAL A 24 -16.25 12.84 31.66
CA VAL A 24 -15.72 11.46 31.76
C VAL A 24 -16.85 10.45 31.93
N THR A 25 -16.78 9.33 31.21
CA THR A 25 -17.80 8.27 31.25
C THR A 25 -17.48 7.15 32.26
N ASP A 26 -16.20 6.83 32.47
CA ASP A 26 -15.70 5.87 33.44
C ASP A 26 -14.58 6.50 34.28
N GLU A 27 -14.87 6.82 35.53
CA GLU A 27 -13.94 7.49 36.45
C GLU A 27 -12.70 6.66 36.81
N LYS A 28 -12.71 5.35 36.57
CA LYS A 28 -11.58 4.45 36.90
C LYS A 28 -10.55 4.34 35.78
N ALA A 29 -10.90 4.79 34.57
CA ALA A 29 -10.03 4.74 33.40
C ALA A 29 -9.53 6.15 33.04
N PRO A 30 -8.35 6.29 32.42
CA PRO A 30 -7.90 7.57 31.90
C PRO A 30 -8.85 8.07 30.81
N ALA A 31 -9.03 9.39 30.74
CA ALA A 31 -9.73 10.06 29.66
C ALA A 31 -8.73 10.72 28.72
N GLU A 32 -8.94 10.60 27.41
CA GLU A 32 -8.04 11.12 26.40
C GLU A 32 -8.79 11.97 25.40
N VAL A 33 -8.18 13.08 25.00
CA VAL A 33 -8.67 13.96 23.95
C VAL A 33 -7.57 14.10 22.92
N ALA A 34 -7.83 13.62 21.70
CA ALA A 34 -7.00 13.86 20.54
C ALA A 34 -7.59 15.02 19.75
N PHE A 35 -6.77 16.03 19.47
CA PHE A 35 -7.16 17.22 18.72
C PHE A 35 -6.20 17.45 17.57
N ARG A 36 -6.74 17.83 16.41
CA ARG A 36 -6.00 18.14 15.21
C ARG A 36 -6.62 19.35 14.54
N GLN A 37 -5.80 20.28 14.06
CA GLN A 37 -6.28 21.42 13.31
C GLN A 37 -5.25 21.88 12.27
N ALA A 38 -5.73 22.12 11.05
CA ALA A 38 -4.99 22.78 9.97
C ALA A 38 -5.95 23.74 9.27
N GLY A 39 -5.64 25.03 9.28
CA GLY A 39 -6.54 26.08 8.86
C GLY A 39 -7.83 26.03 9.70
N ASP A 40 -8.96 25.96 9.01
CA ASP A 40 -10.28 25.85 9.62
C ASP A 40 -10.74 24.37 9.78
N HIS A 41 -10.02 23.41 9.18
CA HIS A 41 -10.31 21.99 9.38
C HIS A 41 -9.88 21.53 10.76
N THR A 42 -10.83 21.04 11.56
CA THR A 42 -10.61 20.66 12.95
C THR A 42 -11.21 19.28 13.22
N GLU A 43 -10.42 18.39 13.82
CA GLU A 43 -10.88 17.10 14.35
C GLU A 43 -10.67 17.05 15.85
N LEU A 44 -11.69 16.58 16.57
CA LEU A 44 -11.65 16.37 18.01
C LEU A 44 -12.26 15.00 18.32
N ARG A 45 -11.48 14.14 18.97
CA ARG A 45 -11.91 12.79 19.37
C ARG A 45 -11.66 12.57 20.85
N GLY A 46 -12.69 12.10 21.55
CA GLY A 46 -12.63 11.73 22.96
C GLY A 46 -12.61 10.23 23.13
N ARG A 47 -11.76 9.73 24.03
CA ARG A 47 -11.83 8.38 24.56
C ARG A 47 -12.14 8.48 26.04
N ASN A 48 -13.18 7.78 26.47
CA ASN A 48 -13.71 7.85 27.84
C ASN A 48 -14.12 9.29 28.28
N THR A 49 -14.40 10.18 27.31
CA THR A 49 -14.91 11.53 27.55
C THR A 49 -15.69 12.02 26.35
N ALA A 50 -16.75 12.79 26.57
CA ALA A 50 -17.40 13.54 25.50
C ALA A 50 -16.56 14.76 25.08
N THR A 51 -16.80 15.27 23.87
CA THR A 51 -16.05 16.37 23.26
C THR A 51 -16.98 17.54 22.90
N PRO A 52 -17.40 18.37 23.88
CA PRO A 52 -18.23 19.53 23.62
C PRO A 52 -17.48 20.57 22.77
N ALA A 53 -18.21 21.39 22.01
CA ALA A 53 -17.61 22.40 21.12
C ALA A 53 -16.68 23.40 21.84
N GLU A 54 -16.97 23.74 23.10
CA GLU A 54 -16.12 24.60 23.92
C GLU A 54 -14.69 24.03 24.07
N LEU A 55 -14.56 22.71 24.15
CA LEU A 55 -13.25 22.05 24.27
C LEU A 55 -12.37 22.30 23.04
N GLY A 56 -12.96 22.24 21.85
CA GLY A 56 -12.29 22.58 20.59
C GLY A 56 -11.82 24.03 20.58
N GLY A 57 -12.69 24.96 21.00
CA GLY A 57 -12.36 26.38 21.10
C GLY A 57 -11.17 26.66 22.03
N LEU A 58 -11.13 26.03 23.21
CA LEU A 58 -10.02 26.18 24.16
C LEU A 58 -8.70 25.62 23.61
N LEU A 59 -8.74 24.50 22.90
CA LEU A 59 -7.55 23.92 22.26
C LEU A 59 -7.04 24.78 21.10
N THR A 60 -7.94 25.36 20.29
CA THR A 60 -7.59 26.35 19.28
C THR A 60 -6.97 27.61 19.88
N GLU A 61 -7.49 28.10 21.02
CA GLU A 61 -6.92 29.23 21.75
C GLU A 61 -5.53 28.90 22.30
N LEU A 62 -5.36 27.73 22.92
CA LEU A 62 -4.06 27.25 23.39
C LEU A 62 -3.06 27.15 22.25
N ARG A 63 -3.45 26.59 21.09
CA ARG A 63 -2.64 26.50 19.88
C ARG A 63 -2.17 27.88 19.41
N ALA A 64 -3.08 28.85 19.31
CA ALA A 64 -2.73 30.21 18.94
C ALA A 64 -1.78 30.87 19.95
N GLY A 65 -1.98 30.61 21.24
CA GLY A 65 -1.10 31.08 22.31
C GLY A 65 0.28 30.42 22.35
N MET A 66 0.44 29.25 21.75
CA MET A 66 1.72 28.55 21.65
C MET A 66 2.46 28.85 20.33
N TYR A 67 2.01 29.85 19.58
CA TYR A 67 2.70 30.31 18.38
C TYR A 67 4.05 30.95 18.70
N GLU A 68 5.07 30.49 17.99
CA GLU A 68 6.40 31.06 18.00
C GLU A 68 6.76 31.62 16.61
N PRO A 69 7.15 32.91 16.50
CA PRO A 69 7.61 33.47 15.23
C PRO A 69 8.71 32.65 14.57
N GLY A 70 8.57 32.33 13.28
CA GLY A 70 9.50 31.49 12.53
C GLY A 70 9.40 29.98 12.83
N ARG A 71 8.85 29.57 13.98
CA ARG A 71 8.66 28.15 14.33
C ARG A 71 7.26 27.64 14.03
N GLY A 72 6.25 28.50 14.09
CA GLY A 72 4.84 28.16 13.90
C GLY A 72 4.16 27.69 15.18
N THR A 73 3.03 27.01 15.03
CA THR A 73 2.34 26.30 16.11
C THR A 73 2.13 24.82 15.75
N TRP A 74 1.64 24.02 16.67
CA TRP A 74 1.43 22.59 16.50
C TRP A 74 0.10 22.28 15.79
N LEU A 75 0.06 21.19 15.02
CA LEU A 75 -1.15 20.78 14.28
C LEU A 75 -1.94 19.68 14.96
N HIS A 76 -1.30 18.91 15.83
CA HIS A 76 -1.99 17.92 16.63
C HIS A 76 -1.44 17.82 18.04
N ALA A 77 -2.35 17.55 18.97
CA ALA A 77 -2.06 17.35 20.37
C ALA A 77 -2.93 16.24 20.97
N ARG A 78 -2.42 15.61 22.02
CA ARG A 78 -3.12 14.67 22.88
C ARG A 78 -3.09 15.19 24.30
N TYR A 79 -4.27 15.34 24.87
CA TYR A 79 -4.45 15.60 26.29
C TYR A 79 -4.91 14.31 26.98
N THR A 80 -4.23 13.90 28.03
CA THR A 80 -4.58 12.71 28.81
C THR A 80 -4.81 13.10 30.26
N LEU A 81 -6.02 12.84 30.77
CA LEU A 81 -6.39 13.02 32.18
C LEU A 81 -6.41 11.65 32.86
N ARG A 82 -5.59 11.47 33.90
CA ARG A 82 -5.57 10.25 34.71
C ARG A 82 -6.63 10.31 35.81
N PRO A 83 -7.05 9.15 36.36
CA PRO A 83 -8.01 9.10 37.47
C PRO A 83 -7.58 9.85 38.74
N ASP A 84 -6.28 10.06 38.94
CA ASP A 84 -5.69 10.76 40.09
C ASP A 84 -5.61 12.29 39.91
N ASP A 85 -6.35 12.84 38.95
CA ASP A 85 -6.36 14.27 38.58
C ASP A 85 -5.04 14.80 38.00
N THR A 86 -4.03 13.95 37.80
CA THR A 86 -2.86 14.33 37.02
C THR A 86 -3.18 14.33 35.54
N PHE A 87 -2.58 15.26 34.80
CA PHE A 87 -2.75 15.33 33.36
C PHE A 87 -1.40 15.43 32.64
N ASP A 88 -1.44 15.06 31.37
CA ASP A 88 -0.33 15.10 30.45
C ASP A 88 -0.80 15.74 29.13
N PHE A 89 0.07 16.52 28.49
CA PHE A 89 -0.25 17.21 27.25
C PHE A 89 0.94 17.12 26.29
N ASP A 90 0.75 16.30 25.26
CA ASP A 90 1.73 16.09 24.20
C ASP A 90 1.27 16.77 22.92
N PHE A 91 2.19 17.42 22.22
CA PHE A 91 1.91 18.00 20.90
C PHE A 91 3.09 17.74 19.96
N GLN A 92 2.81 17.74 18.66
CA GLN A 92 3.83 17.56 17.64
C GLN A 92 3.78 18.73 16.66
N LEU A 93 4.98 19.24 16.32
CA LEU A 93 5.15 20.39 15.45
C LEU A 93 5.37 19.99 13.99
N ASP A 94 6.12 18.90 13.77
CA ASP A 94 6.67 18.59 12.45
C ASP A 94 6.18 17.24 11.88
N THR A 95 5.35 16.52 12.64
CA THR A 95 4.77 15.24 12.23
C THR A 95 3.44 15.48 11.51
N GLU A 96 3.22 14.80 10.37
CA GLU A 96 1.93 14.85 9.66
C GLU A 96 0.83 14.26 10.56
N PRO A 97 -0.26 15.02 10.82
CA PRO A 97 -1.39 14.49 11.56
C PRO A 97 -2.09 13.38 10.79
N HIS A 98 -2.52 12.34 11.50
CA HIS A 98 -3.39 11.31 10.91
C HIS A 98 -4.82 11.84 10.90
N TRP A 99 -5.31 12.22 9.73
CA TRP A 99 -6.67 12.74 9.54
C TRP A 99 -7.69 11.62 9.34
N THR A 100 -8.87 11.81 9.92
CA THR A 100 -10.06 11.00 9.57
C THR A 100 -10.54 11.37 8.18
N GLU A 101 -10.67 12.68 7.95
CA GLU A 101 -11.00 13.28 6.67
C GLU A 101 -9.88 14.25 6.30
N GLN A 102 -9.28 14.04 5.13
CA GLN A 102 -8.15 14.86 4.70
C GLN A 102 -8.57 16.33 4.57
N PRO A 103 -7.84 17.28 5.18
CA PRO A 103 -8.11 18.70 5.01
C PRO A 103 -8.07 19.08 3.53
N ALA A 104 -8.99 19.96 3.12
CA ALA A 104 -8.94 20.55 1.80
C ALA A 104 -7.56 21.20 1.53
N PRO A 105 -7.03 21.13 0.29
CA PRO A 105 -5.67 21.59 -0.01
C PRO A 105 -5.37 23.05 0.38
N ASN A 106 -6.36 23.93 0.43
CA ASN A 106 -6.22 25.33 0.83
C ASN A 106 -5.99 25.52 2.34
N HIS A 107 -6.38 24.56 3.18
CA HIS A 107 -6.19 24.71 4.63
C HIS A 107 -4.72 24.72 5.05
N TYR A 108 -3.84 24.03 4.31
CA TYR A 108 -2.41 23.99 4.59
C TYR A 108 -1.69 25.33 4.33
N PRO A 109 -1.89 26.02 3.19
CA PRO A 109 -1.37 27.37 3.01
C PRO A 109 -2.06 28.41 3.92
N ASP A 110 -3.36 28.26 4.22
CA ASP A 110 -4.05 29.16 5.16
C ASP A 110 -3.45 29.07 6.57
N GLU A 111 -3.13 27.85 7.03
CA GLU A 111 -2.44 27.61 8.31
C GLU A 111 -1.05 28.28 8.34
N LEU A 112 -0.25 28.15 7.27
CA LEU A 112 1.05 28.80 7.16
C LEU A 112 0.92 30.33 7.09
N GLY A 113 -0.16 30.85 6.49
CA GLY A 113 -0.45 32.28 6.48
C GLY A 113 -0.79 32.83 7.88
N ARG A 114 -1.51 32.05 8.69
CA ARG A 114 -1.90 32.42 10.05
C ARG A 114 -0.78 32.23 11.07
N PHE A 115 0.00 31.17 10.95
CA PHE A 115 1.13 30.84 11.81
C PHE A 115 2.40 30.62 10.99
N PRO A 116 3.02 31.71 10.49
CA PRO A 116 4.20 31.61 9.63
C PRO A 116 5.35 30.84 10.26
N ARG A 117 5.96 29.99 9.43
CA ARG A 117 7.18 29.25 9.71
C ARG A 117 8.30 29.74 8.79
N ASP A 118 9.52 29.73 9.29
CA ASP A 118 10.73 29.87 8.47
C ASP A 118 10.76 28.71 7.45
N ASP A 119 11.31 28.97 6.27
CA ASP A 119 11.27 28.00 5.17
C ASP A 119 11.90 26.66 5.60
N GLU A 120 13.04 26.68 6.30
CA GLU A 120 13.73 25.48 6.81
C GLU A 120 12.93 24.71 7.88
N ARG A 121 11.88 25.32 8.45
CA ARG A 121 11.02 24.73 9.50
C ARG A 121 9.71 24.17 8.94
N ILE A 122 9.48 24.23 7.62
CA ILE A 122 8.33 23.60 6.97
C ILE A 122 8.74 22.19 6.51
N PRO A 123 8.20 21.12 7.12
CA PRO A 123 8.50 19.75 6.71
C PRO A 123 8.07 19.46 5.28
N ASP A 124 8.76 18.54 4.60
CA ASP A 124 8.48 18.21 3.20
C ASP A 124 7.04 17.72 2.98
N TRP A 125 6.48 16.91 3.89
CA TRP A 125 5.08 16.48 3.79
C TRP A 125 4.10 17.67 3.75
N TRP A 126 4.37 18.74 4.51
CA TRP A 126 3.51 19.93 4.52
C TRP A 126 3.72 20.74 3.24
N ARG A 127 4.96 20.82 2.74
CA ARG A 127 5.23 21.42 1.42
C ARG A 127 4.49 20.70 0.31
N LEU A 128 4.42 19.37 0.34
CA LEU A 128 3.63 18.56 -0.58
C LEU A 128 2.14 18.96 -0.54
N ARG A 129 1.55 19.07 0.67
CA ARG A 129 0.15 19.45 0.85
C ARG A 129 -0.16 20.90 0.47
N ALA A 130 0.74 21.83 0.79
CA ALA A 130 0.61 23.26 0.52
C ALA A 130 1.04 23.67 -0.90
N GLN A 131 1.46 22.71 -1.74
CA GLN A 131 2.01 22.96 -3.08
C GLN A 131 3.17 23.96 -3.08
N LEU A 132 4.06 23.82 -2.10
CA LEU A 132 5.31 24.57 -2.00
C LEU A 132 6.47 23.72 -2.57
N PRO A 133 7.50 24.34 -3.16
CA PRO A 133 8.71 23.63 -3.51
C PRO A 133 9.34 22.93 -2.29
N LEU A 134 10.08 21.85 -2.51
CA LEU A 134 10.77 21.13 -1.43
C LEU A 134 11.83 22.02 -0.75
N GLY A 135 11.97 21.86 0.57
CA GLY A 135 12.90 22.62 1.41
C GLY A 135 14.32 22.05 1.40
N ILE A 136 14.66 21.22 0.41
CA ILE A 136 15.93 20.52 0.34
C ILE A 136 17.05 21.52 0.07
N VAL A 137 18.13 21.42 0.83
CA VAL A 137 19.37 22.15 0.57
C VAL A 137 20.40 21.16 0.06
N PHE A 138 20.85 21.32 -1.19
CA PHE A 138 21.88 20.46 -1.75
C PHE A 138 23.28 20.95 -1.37
N ARG A 139 24.20 20.01 -1.16
CA ARG A 139 25.63 20.28 -1.08
C ARG A 139 26.25 20.04 -2.46
N HIS A 140 27.01 20.99 -2.97
CA HIS A 140 27.69 20.83 -4.25
C HIS A 140 29.10 20.30 -4.02
N ALA A 141 29.41 19.16 -4.61
CA ALA A 141 30.71 18.54 -4.49
C ALA A 141 31.77 19.38 -5.20
N ARG A 142 32.75 19.87 -4.43
CA ARG A 142 33.88 20.60 -4.95
C ARG A 142 34.83 19.65 -5.67
N ILE A 143 35.14 19.98 -6.92
CA ILE A 143 36.05 19.19 -7.75
C ILE A 143 37.47 19.22 -7.16
N VAL A 144 37.92 20.40 -6.72
CA VAL A 144 39.22 20.67 -6.09
C VAL A 144 39.05 21.62 -4.90
N ASP A 145 40.05 21.71 -4.03
CA ASP A 145 39.96 22.51 -2.80
C ASP A 145 40.28 23.98 -3.04
N ALA A 146 41.14 24.27 -4.02
CA ALA A 146 41.33 25.61 -4.57
C ALA A 146 41.73 25.56 -6.05
N TYR A 147 41.22 26.50 -6.85
CA TYR A 147 41.56 26.64 -8.26
C TYR A 147 41.65 28.11 -8.66
N VAL A 148 42.72 28.46 -9.37
CA VAL A 148 42.90 29.75 -10.02
C VAL A 148 43.32 29.46 -11.45
N GLU A 149 42.65 30.05 -12.42
CA GLU A 149 42.94 29.85 -13.84
C GLU A 149 44.42 30.15 -14.14
N GLY A 150 45.07 29.24 -14.88
CA GLY A 150 46.50 29.31 -15.20
C GLY A 150 47.44 28.84 -14.08
N LYS A 151 46.93 28.39 -12.93
CA LYS A 151 47.72 27.72 -11.87
C LYS A 151 47.28 26.26 -11.70
N PRO A 152 48.18 25.36 -11.27
CA PRO A 152 47.81 23.99 -10.94
C PRO A 152 46.68 23.94 -9.90
N PRO A 153 45.62 23.14 -10.11
CA PRO A 153 44.58 22.94 -9.11
C PRO A 153 45.16 22.32 -7.82
N VAL A 154 44.64 22.74 -6.67
CA VAL A 154 45.07 22.25 -5.35
C VAL A 154 44.05 21.25 -4.82
N VAL A 155 44.55 20.07 -4.44
CA VAL A 155 43.79 19.03 -3.76
C VAL A 155 44.57 18.61 -2.52
N ASP A 156 43.98 18.82 -1.35
CA ASP A 156 44.50 18.41 -0.06
C ASP A 156 43.45 17.54 0.65
N ARG A 157 43.39 16.27 0.24
CA ARG A 157 42.38 15.30 0.68
C ARG A 157 43.04 13.99 1.08
N PRO A 158 42.56 13.30 2.14
CA PRO A 158 43.06 11.99 2.51
C PRO A 158 42.95 11.00 1.34
N PRO A 159 43.99 10.19 1.07
CA PRO A 159 43.92 9.19 0.02
C PRO A 159 42.87 8.13 0.34
N LEU A 160 42.24 7.60 -0.70
CA LEU A 160 41.31 6.47 -0.59
C LEU A 160 42.08 5.15 -0.63
N GLY A 161 41.56 4.14 0.07
CA GLY A 161 42.10 2.78 -0.05
C GLY A 161 41.85 2.21 -1.45
N GLU A 162 42.80 1.47 -2.00
CA GLU A 162 42.70 0.91 -3.36
C GLU A 162 41.44 0.07 -3.58
N ALA A 163 41.02 -0.69 -2.57
CA ALA A 163 39.80 -1.51 -2.61
C ALA A 163 38.50 -0.67 -2.53
N GLU A 164 38.58 0.57 -2.04
CA GLU A 164 37.44 1.45 -1.86
C GLU A 164 37.13 2.28 -3.11
N VAL A 165 38.16 2.61 -3.90
CA VAL A 165 38.02 3.44 -5.12
C VAL A 165 36.95 2.89 -6.08
N PRO A 166 36.91 1.59 -6.43
CA PRO A 166 35.87 1.06 -7.30
C PRO A 166 34.45 1.20 -6.74
N LEU A 167 34.27 1.09 -5.42
CA LEU A 167 32.97 1.21 -4.76
C LEU A 167 32.47 2.65 -4.77
N ILE A 168 33.37 3.61 -4.57
CA ILE A 168 33.05 5.05 -4.64
C ILE A 168 32.72 5.44 -6.10
N LEU A 169 33.49 4.97 -7.08
CA LEU A 169 33.18 5.19 -8.49
C LEU A 169 31.80 4.63 -8.84
N GLN A 170 31.51 3.40 -8.43
CA GLN A 170 30.20 2.79 -8.63
C GLN A 170 29.08 3.64 -8.05
N TYR A 171 29.24 4.16 -6.83
CA TYR A 171 28.26 5.04 -6.20
C TYR A 171 28.02 6.31 -7.04
N LEU A 172 29.10 7.01 -7.41
CA LEU A 172 29.04 8.31 -8.10
C LEU A 172 28.45 8.21 -9.52
N GLU A 173 28.57 7.05 -10.16
CA GLU A 173 28.17 6.86 -11.57
C GLU A 173 26.82 6.13 -11.72
N ARG A 174 26.32 5.50 -10.66
CA ARG A 174 25.10 4.70 -10.71
C ARG A 174 23.82 5.53 -10.66
N GLU A 175 23.86 6.71 -10.03
CA GLU A 175 22.70 7.58 -9.96
C GLU A 175 22.33 8.17 -11.34
N PRO A 176 21.03 8.24 -11.68
CA PRO A 176 20.60 8.89 -12.91
C PRO A 176 21.07 10.34 -12.99
N CYS A 177 21.46 10.75 -14.19
CA CYS A 177 21.78 12.13 -14.50
C CYS A 177 20.55 13.04 -14.27
N VAL A 178 20.75 14.16 -13.56
CA VAL A 178 19.72 15.19 -13.35
C VAL A 178 19.80 16.34 -14.33
N LEU A 179 20.99 16.58 -14.89
CA LEU A 179 21.20 17.60 -15.91
C LEU A 179 22.35 17.17 -16.82
N SER A 180 22.13 17.20 -18.13
CA SER A 180 23.13 16.87 -19.15
C SER A 180 23.28 18.02 -20.15
N GLY A 181 24.49 18.52 -20.29
CA GLY A 181 24.93 19.39 -21.38
C GLY A 181 25.23 18.59 -22.65
N ALA A 182 25.28 19.30 -23.78
CA ALA A 182 25.54 18.71 -25.09
C ALA A 182 27.04 18.61 -25.43
N GLU A 183 27.87 19.44 -24.80
CA GLU A 183 29.29 19.55 -25.08
C GLU A 183 30.12 18.94 -23.94
N LEU A 184 31.34 18.50 -24.26
CA LEU A 184 32.29 18.04 -23.26
C LEU A 184 33.03 19.24 -22.66
N GLY A 185 33.20 19.23 -21.35
CA GLY A 185 34.01 20.17 -20.60
C GLY A 185 35.51 19.84 -20.66
N LYS A 186 36.33 20.87 -20.38
CA LYS A 186 37.78 20.74 -20.30
C LYS A 186 38.23 20.01 -19.04
N ASP A 187 39.32 19.26 -19.17
CA ASP A 187 40.03 18.73 -18.02
C ASP A 187 40.89 19.84 -17.37
N ILE A 188 40.55 20.26 -16.15
CA ILE A 188 41.28 21.33 -15.45
C ILE A 188 42.71 20.93 -15.06
N PHE A 189 43.03 19.63 -15.04
CA PHE A 189 44.38 19.12 -14.81
C PHE A 189 45.18 18.95 -16.11
N ALA A 190 44.52 19.04 -17.26
CA ALA A 190 45.13 19.00 -18.59
C ALA A 190 44.45 20.03 -19.52
N PRO A 191 44.61 21.34 -19.26
CA PRO A 191 43.83 22.40 -19.94
C PRO A 191 44.13 22.52 -21.45
N ASP A 192 45.29 22.01 -21.89
CA ASP A 192 45.72 21.98 -23.30
C ASP A 192 45.21 20.73 -24.06
N ALA A 193 44.57 19.78 -23.37
CA ALA A 193 44.00 18.58 -23.99
C ALA A 193 42.61 18.87 -24.59
N GLU A 194 42.17 17.99 -25.50
CA GLU A 194 40.81 18.02 -26.04
C GLU A 194 39.78 17.82 -24.91
N PRO A 195 38.63 18.53 -24.95
CA PRO A 195 37.57 18.35 -23.96
C PRO A 195 37.07 16.90 -23.92
N GLU A 196 37.11 16.28 -22.74
CA GLU A 196 36.77 14.87 -22.54
C GLU A 196 35.80 14.63 -21.36
N VAL A 197 35.53 15.64 -20.54
CA VAL A 197 34.70 15.49 -19.34
C VAL A 197 33.23 15.71 -19.70
N PRO A 198 32.33 14.74 -19.49
CA PRO A 198 30.91 14.96 -19.76
C PRO A 198 30.34 16.09 -18.90
N GLU A 199 29.61 17.04 -19.50
CA GLU A 199 28.90 18.09 -18.77
C GLU A 199 27.62 17.52 -18.15
N THR A 200 27.76 16.62 -17.18
CA THR A 200 26.63 15.93 -16.55
C THR A 200 26.69 16.03 -15.04
N TYR A 201 25.52 16.10 -14.42
CA TYR A 201 25.36 16.22 -12.99
C TYR A 201 24.50 15.07 -12.46
N GLN A 202 24.90 14.53 -11.31
CA GLN A 202 24.16 13.49 -10.58
C GLN A 202 23.87 13.97 -9.16
N THR A 203 22.91 13.31 -8.49
CA THR A 203 22.57 13.58 -7.09
C THR A 203 22.19 12.31 -6.34
N ASP A 204 22.48 12.27 -5.04
CA ASP A 204 21.98 11.25 -4.09
C ASP A 204 20.81 11.79 -3.23
N GLY A 205 20.23 12.92 -3.65
CA GLY A 205 19.18 13.64 -2.91
C GLY A 205 19.71 14.60 -1.84
N ARG A 206 21.01 14.61 -1.52
CA ARG A 206 21.63 15.59 -0.61
C ARG A 206 22.85 16.28 -1.19
N TRP A 207 23.62 15.57 -1.99
CA TRP A 207 24.74 16.09 -2.75
C TRP A 207 24.40 16.17 -4.23
N ILE A 208 24.96 17.16 -4.90
CA ILE A 208 25.04 17.25 -6.35
C ILE A 208 26.52 17.22 -6.70
N TRP A 209 26.90 16.39 -7.66
CA TRP A 209 28.27 16.35 -8.17
C TRP A 209 28.27 16.36 -9.70
N HIS A 210 29.32 16.98 -10.25
CA HIS A 210 29.61 16.95 -11.67
C HIS A 210 30.38 15.67 -12.03
N ALA A 211 30.24 15.19 -13.27
CA ALA A 211 30.95 13.99 -13.75
C ALA A 211 32.48 14.11 -13.74
N SER A 212 33.03 15.32 -13.59
CA SER A 212 34.46 15.50 -13.30
C SER A 212 34.91 14.81 -12.00
N VAL A 213 34.04 14.69 -11.00
CA VAL A 213 34.39 14.04 -9.71
C VAL A 213 34.74 12.56 -9.91
N PRO A 214 33.86 11.69 -10.47
CA PRO A 214 34.24 10.32 -10.77
C PRO A 214 35.33 10.23 -11.85
N HIS A 215 35.35 11.14 -12.84
CA HIS A 215 36.39 11.17 -13.88
C HIS A 215 37.79 11.37 -13.31
N TYR A 216 37.99 12.36 -12.43
CA TYR A 216 39.28 12.67 -11.83
C TYR A 216 39.70 11.66 -10.77
N LEU A 217 38.75 11.06 -10.05
CA LEU A 217 39.04 9.92 -9.18
C LEU A 217 39.63 8.76 -10.00
N ARG A 218 39.02 8.44 -11.15
CA ARG A 218 39.49 7.37 -12.03
C ARG A 218 40.84 7.69 -12.68
N LYS A 219 40.98 8.88 -13.26
CA LYS A 219 42.14 9.26 -14.09
C LYS A 219 43.36 9.65 -13.26
N TYR A 220 43.15 10.37 -12.16
CA TYR A 220 44.22 10.98 -11.36
C TYR A 220 44.30 10.43 -9.92
N GLY A 221 43.37 9.56 -9.51
CA GLY A 221 43.29 9.10 -8.13
C GLY A 221 42.85 10.18 -7.15
N ILE A 222 42.26 11.29 -7.64
CA ILE A 222 41.86 12.44 -6.82
C ILE A 222 40.62 12.08 -5.99
N PRO A 223 40.72 12.06 -4.65
CA PRO A 223 39.58 11.75 -3.79
C PRO A 223 38.45 12.80 -3.92
N PRO A 224 37.17 12.41 -3.88
CA PRO A 224 36.06 13.34 -3.63
C PRO A 224 36.18 13.99 -2.26
N GLU A 225 35.33 14.98 -1.98
CA GLU A 225 35.34 15.64 -0.68
C GLU A 225 35.16 14.65 0.49
N PRO A 226 35.89 14.81 1.62
CA PRO A 226 35.83 13.87 2.74
C PRO A 226 34.42 13.63 3.29
N ASP A 227 33.58 14.67 3.35
CA ASP A 227 32.19 14.56 3.80
C ASP A 227 31.30 13.76 2.83
N LEU A 228 31.56 13.88 1.53
CA LEU A 228 30.87 13.08 0.51
C LEU A 228 31.29 11.61 0.65
N VAL A 229 32.59 11.35 0.79
CA VAL A 229 33.12 9.99 1.04
C VAL A 229 32.54 9.39 2.32
N ALA A 230 32.47 10.15 3.42
CA ALA A 230 31.88 9.71 4.67
C ALA A 230 30.40 9.33 4.51
N ARG A 231 29.64 10.07 3.69
CA ARG A 231 28.24 9.75 3.39
C ARG A 231 28.11 8.51 2.52
N ILE A 232 28.94 8.35 1.49
CA ILE A 232 28.97 7.14 0.66
C ILE A 232 29.22 5.90 1.53
N ARG A 233 30.16 5.98 2.48
CA ARG A 233 30.42 4.92 3.48
C ARG A 233 29.20 4.64 4.35
N ALA A 234 28.54 5.68 4.85
CA ALA A 234 27.34 5.55 5.68
C ALA A 234 26.17 4.87 4.93
N GLN A 235 26.11 5.02 3.61
CA GLN A 235 25.17 4.31 2.74
C GLN A 235 25.69 2.97 2.22
N GLN A 236 26.78 2.45 2.80
CA GLN A 236 27.38 1.17 2.41
C GLN A 236 27.70 1.09 0.90
N TYR A 237 28.10 2.21 0.31
CA TYR A 237 28.43 2.34 -1.11
C TYR A 237 27.26 2.05 -2.07
N GLN A 238 26.02 2.09 -1.58
CA GLN A 238 24.80 1.97 -2.38
C GLN A 238 24.08 3.32 -2.40
N PRO A 239 23.98 3.98 -3.56
CA PRO A 239 23.26 5.25 -3.61
C PRO A 239 21.76 5.04 -3.40
N PRO A 240 21.05 6.02 -2.82
CA PRO A 240 19.65 5.88 -2.46
C PRO A 240 18.78 6.16 -3.69
N TYR A 241 17.58 5.58 -3.73
CA TYR A 241 16.61 6.01 -4.74
C TYR A 241 16.25 7.48 -4.55
N VAL A 242 16.48 8.30 -5.57
CA VAL A 242 16.12 9.72 -5.55
C VAL A 242 14.78 9.95 -6.26
N GLU A 243 13.80 10.41 -5.49
CA GLU A 243 12.47 10.75 -5.99
C GLU A 243 12.51 11.73 -7.16
N HIS A 244 11.54 11.61 -8.08
CA HIS A 244 11.52 12.43 -9.30
C HIS A 244 11.40 13.93 -9.00
N LEU A 245 10.61 14.32 -8.00
CA LEU A 245 10.53 15.73 -7.57
C LEU A 245 11.86 16.24 -7.02
N VAL A 246 12.62 15.42 -6.29
CA VAL A 246 13.94 15.79 -5.76
C VAL A 246 14.93 16.00 -6.91
N ARG A 247 14.93 15.12 -7.91
CA ARG A 247 15.77 15.28 -9.12
C ARG A 247 15.46 16.55 -9.91
N ARG A 248 14.18 16.84 -10.16
CA ARG A 248 13.77 18.11 -10.81
C ARG A 248 14.10 19.33 -9.94
N THR A 249 14.11 19.19 -8.62
CA THR A 249 14.53 20.26 -7.71
C THR A 249 16.04 20.51 -7.81
N ALA A 250 16.85 19.46 -7.90
CA ALA A 250 18.30 19.57 -8.14
C ALA A 250 18.62 20.20 -9.51
N GLU A 251 17.91 19.78 -10.57
CA GLU A 251 18.02 20.35 -11.91
C GLU A 251 17.69 21.86 -11.90
N ALA A 252 16.59 22.26 -11.27
CA ALA A 252 16.19 23.66 -11.19
C ALA A 252 17.24 24.51 -10.44
N GLU A 253 17.85 23.97 -9.38
CA GLU A 253 18.93 24.62 -8.63
C GLU A 253 20.18 24.82 -9.50
N LEU A 254 20.60 23.81 -10.26
CA LEU A 254 21.73 23.90 -11.18
C LEU A 254 21.49 24.94 -12.28
N LEU A 255 20.25 25.03 -12.78
CA LEU A 255 19.88 26.01 -13.81
C LEU A 255 19.60 27.41 -13.25
N GLY A 256 19.58 27.60 -11.93
CA GLY A 256 19.19 28.87 -11.30
C GLY A 256 17.73 29.27 -11.58
N THR A 257 16.86 28.29 -11.85
CA THR A 257 15.44 28.50 -12.16
C THR A 257 14.56 28.26 -10.93
N PRO A 258 13.31 28.76 -10.91
CA PRO A 258 12.39 28.51 -9.80
C PRO A 258 12.18 27.01 -9.57
N ARG A 259 12.34 26.56 -8.32
CA ARG A 259 12.16 25.15 -7.95
C ARG A 259 10.73 24.68 -8.26
N PRO A 260 10.57 23.45 -8.79
CA PRO A 260 9.26 22.91 -9.15
C PRO A 260 8.40 22.69 -7.90
N LYS A 261 7.09 22.91 -8.07
CA LYS A 261 6.09 22.52 -7.08
C LYS A 261 5.73 21.03 -7.27
N PRO A 262 5.32 20.33 -6.21
CA PRO A 262 4.78 18.98 -6.28
C PRO A 262 3.60 18.90 -7.26
N GLY A 263 3.65 17.94 -8.18
CA GLY A 263 2.55 17.59 -9.07
C GLY A 263 1.70 16.46 -8.52
N ARG A 264 0.58 16.17 -9.19
CA ARG A 264 -0.35 15.09 -8.78
C ARG A 264 0.34 13.72 -8.68
N SER A 265 1.31 13.44 -9.56
CA SER A 265 2.07 12.18 -9.54
C SER A 265 3.01 12.05 -8.34
N ASP A 266 3.46 13.16 -7.75
CA ASP A 266 4.44 13.16 -6.65
C ASP A 266 3.79 12.87 -5.28
N VAL A 267 2.45 12.91 -5.19
CA VAL A 267 1.69 12.76 -3.93
C VAL A 267 0.59 11.69 -4.03
N LYS A 268 0.39 11.10 -5.21
CA LYS A 268 -0.67 10.11 -5.43
C LYS A 268 -0.23 8.75 -4.90
N VAL A 269 -0.94 8.23 -3.90
CA VAL A 269 -0.91 6.82 -3.53
C VAL A 269 -1.41 6.00 -4.72
N THR A 270 -0.62 5.03 -5.17
CA THR A 270 -0.98 4.16 -6.30
C THR A 270 -1.73 2.92 -5.82
N GLU A 271 -2.45 2.24 -6.72
CA GLU A 271 -3.07 0.94 -6.43
C GLU A 271 -2.01 -0.11 -6.01
N GLY A 272 -0.77 0.03 -6.50
CA GLY A 272 0.36 -0.79 -6.09
C GLY A 272 0.77 -0.55 -4.63
N ASP A 273 0.80 0.71 -4.19
CA ASP A 273 1.10 1.07 -2.80
C ASP A 273 0.03 0.54 -1.84
N ILE A 274 -1.24 0.67 -2.22
CA ILE A 274 -2.37 0.11 -1.47
C ILE A 274 -2.24 -1.41 -1.38
N ALA A 275 -1.95 -2.09 -2.49
CA ALA A 275 -1.76 -3.54 -2.52
C ALA A 275 -0.59 -3.98 -1.61
N ALA A 276 0.55 -3.31 -1.68
CA ALA A 276 1.72 -3.62 -0.83
C ALA A 276 1.42 -3.40 0.66
N LYS A 277 0.67 -2.33 1.00
CA LYS A 277 0.21 -2.06 2.36
C LYS A 277 -0.72 -3.17 2.88
N LEU A 278 -1.62 -3.68 2.04
CA LEU A 278 -2.55 -4.77 2.40
C LEU A 278 -1.86 -6.12 2.66
N GLU A 279 -0.74 -6.39 1.98
CA GLU A 279 0.02 -7.63 2.18
C GLU A 279 0.86 -7.63 3.47
N SER A 280 1.24 -6.44 3.95
CA SER A 280 2.16 -6.30 5.09
C SER A 280 1.47 -5.84 6.39
N ALA A 281 0.32 -5.15 6.30
CA ALA A 281 -0.42 -4.65 7.44
C ALA A 281 -1.74 -5.42 7.61
N PRO A 282 -1.96 -6.15 8.73
CA PRO A 282 -3.18 -6.93 8.93
C PRO A 282 -4.44 -6.08 9.13
N SER A 283 -4.28 -4.80 9.47
CA SER A 283 -5.37 -3.83 9.65
C SER A 283 -4.94 -2.46 9.11
N PRO A 284 -4.90 -2.30 7.79
CA PRO A 284 -4.47 -1.04 7.18
C PRO A 284 -5.54 0.03 7.36
N ASP A 285 -5.11 1.24 7.72
CA ASP A 285 -5.98 2.42 7.70
C ASP A 285 -6.21 2.81 6.23
N LEU A 286 -7.43 2.58 5.74
CA LEU A 286 -7.87 2.87 4.37
C LEU A 286 -8.99 3.91 4.41
N THR A 287 -8.99 4.81 3.44
CA THR A 287 -10.15 5.65 3.15
C THR A 287 -11.29 4.82 2.55
N ASP A 288 -12.53 5.33 2.61
CA ASP A 288 -13.70 4.66 2.03
C ASP A 288 -13.55 4.37 0.52
N GLU A 289 -12.94 5.30 -0.23
CA GLU A 289 -12.68 5.12 -1.67
C GLU A 289 -11.70 3.96 -1.93
N GLU A 290 -10.60 3.91 -1.18
CA GLU A 290 -9.60 2.83 -1.28
C GLU A 290 -10.21 1.48 -0.89
N LEU A 291 -11.04 1.45 0.15
CA LEU A 291 -11.73 0.23 0.60
C LEU A 291 -12.68 -0.32 -0.46
N LEU A 292 -13.42 0.54 -1.18
CA LEU A 292 -14.30 0.10 -2.27
C LEU A 292 -13.51 -0.49 -3.45
N VAL A 293 -12.37 0.12 -3.80
CA VAL A 293 -11.45 -0.42 -4.82
C VAL A 293 -10.97 -1.81 -4.41
N VAL A 294 -10.58 -1.99 -3.15
CA VAL A 294 -10.16 -3.29 -2.60
C VAL A 294 -11.29 -4.31 -2.66
N LEU A 295 -12.51 -3.93 -2.26
CA LEU A 295 -13.68 -4.81 -2.27
C LEU A 295 -13.98 -5.35 -3.67
N VAL A 296 -14.08 -4.46 -4.67
CA VAL A 296 -14.34 -4.84 -6.07
C VAL A 296 -13.24 -5.75 -6.60
N ARG A 297 -11.98 -5.41 -6.33
CA ARG A 297 -10.83 -6.23 -6.72
C ARG A 297 -10.90 -7.63 -6.09
N ARG A 298 -11.17 -7.74 -4.79
CA ARG A 298 -11.29 -9.04 -4.10
C ARG A 298 -12.43 -9.88 -4.64
N LEU A 299 -13.59 -9.28 -4.93
CA LEU A 299 -14.71 -9.97 -5.58
C LEU A 299 -14.29 -10.54 -6.95
N GLY A 300 -13.60 -9.72 -7.76
CA GLY A 300 -13.05 -10.14 -9.06
C GLY A 300 -11.99 -11.25 -8.97
N GLU A 301 -11.03 -11.13 -8.04
CA GLU A 301 -9.99 -12.15 -7.78
C GLU A 301 -10.59 -13.51 -7.40
N HIS A 302 -11.74 -13.51 -6.71
CA HIS A 302 -12.47 -14.73 -6.38
C HIS A 302 -13.45 -15.18 -7.46
N GLY A 303 -13.55 -14.49 -8.59
CA GLY A 303 -14.41 -14.88 -9.71
C GLY A 303 -15.90 -14.61 -9.48
N VAL A 304 -16.24 -13.63 -8.63
CA VAL A 304 -17.61 -13.15 -8.48
C VAL A 304 -18.00 -12.36 -9.72
N TRP A 305 -19.13 -12.71 -10.33
CA TRP A 305 -19.62 -12.08 -11.55
C TRP A 305 -20.09 -10.65 -11.27
N PRO A 306 -19.85 -9.68 -12.20
CA PRO A 306 -20.34 -8.32 -12.06
C PRO A 306 -21.86 -8.23 -11.86
N GLU A 307 -22.63 -9.18 -12.36
CA GLU A 307 -24.09 -9.26 -12.21
C GLU A 307 -24.52 -9.66 -10.80
N ALA A 308 -23.66 -10.37 -10.06
CA ALA A 308 -23.98 -10.89 -8.73
C ALA A 308 -24.07 -9.80 -7.65
N TYR A 309 -23.56 -8.60 -7.91
CA TYR A 309 -23.55 -7.52 -6.92
C TYR A 309 -23.73 -6.12 -7.51
N ARG A 310 -24.14 -5.17 -6.66
CA ARG A 310 -24.18 -3.73 -6.96
C ARG A 310 -23.62 -2.94 -5.79
N ILE A 311 -22.82 -1.93 -6.07
CA ILE A 311 -22.31 -0.98 -5.08
C ILE A 311 -22.81 0.41 -5.48
N GLY A 312 -23.50 1.10 -4.57
CA GLY A 312 -24.11 2.41 -4.84
C GLY A 312 -25.30 2.36 -5.81
N ASN A 313 -25.81 1.16 -6.13
CA ASN A 313 -26.99 0.95 -6.94
C ASN A 313 -27.75 -0.31 -6.46
N ARG A 314 -28.95 -0.53 -7.00
CA ARG A 314 -29.83 -1.66 -6.66
C ARG A 314 -30.24 -2.41 -7.92
N ALA A 315 -30.25 -3.73 -7.85
CA ALA A 315 -30.74 -4.58 -8.92
C ALA A 315 -31.27 -5.89 -8.35
N ASP A 316 -32.44 -6.33 -8.82
CA ASP A 316 -33.00 -7.63 -8.46
C ASP A 316 -32.07 -8.76 -8.93
N GLY A 317 -31.94 -9.81 -8.12
CA GLY A 317 -31.02 -10.92 -8.35
C GLY A 317 -29.58 -10.65 -7.91
N ALA A 318 -29.25 -9.43 -7.44
CA ALA A 318 -27.92 -9.07 -6.99
C ALA A 318 -27.86 -8.80 -5.48
N TRP A 319 -26.69 -9.01 -4.89
CA TRP A 319 -26.36 -8.50 -3.55
C TRP A 319 -25.92 -7.04 -3.64
N CYS A 320 -26.58 -6.16 -2.92
CA CYS A 320 -26.37 -4.73 -3.01
C CYS A 320 -25.73 -4.17 -1.73
N LEU A 321 -24.80 -3.23 -1.90
CA LEU A 321 -24.20 -2.41 -0.84
C LEU A 321 -24.52 -0.94 -1.12
N ASN A 322 -25.25 -0.28 -0.23
CA ASN A 322 -25.71 1.09 -0.42
C ASN A 322 -25.68 1.89 0.88
N PHE A 323 -25.41 3.19 0.81
CA PHE A 323 -25.61 4.08 1.96
C PHE A 323 -27.07 4.53 2.05
N THR A 324 -27.65 4.47 3.25
CA THR A 324 -29.05 4.80 3.52
C THR A 324 -29.16 5.68 4.76
N ALA A 325 -30.37 6.16 5.06
CA ALA A 325 -30.64 6.92 6.30
C ALA A 325 -30.34 6.12 7.58
N SER A 326 -30.33 4.79 7.50
CA SER A 326 -30.04 3.88 8.62
C SER A 326 -28.58 3.39 8.62
N GLY A 327 -27.70 4.00 7.82
CA GLY A 327 -26.31 3.56 7.63
C GLY A 327 -26.10 2.73 6.36
N TRP A 328 -24.98 2.01 6.31
CA TRP A 328 -24.62 1.14 5.18
C TRP A 328 -25.47 -0.14 5.18
N GLU A 329 -26.27 -0.31 4.14
CA GLU A 329 -27.15 -1.45 3.91
C GLU A 329 -26.45 -2.51 3.06
N VAL A 330 -26.49 -3.77 3.50
CA VAL A 330 -26.11 -4.95 2.71
C VAL A 330 -27.30 -5.91 2.65
N ALA A 331 -27.78 -6.21 1.44
CA ALA A 331 -28.92 -7.09 1.24
C ALA A 331 -28.92 -7.75 -0.14
N ALA A 332 -29.52 -8.93 -0.25
CA ALA A 332 -29.97 -9.42 -1.55
C ALA A 332 -31.17 -8.58 -1.99
N HIS A 333 -31.30 -8.30 -3.29
CA HIS A 333 -32.46 -7.60 -3.84
C HIS A 333 -33.35 -8.56 -4.64
N ALA A 334 -34.65 -8.49 -4.39
CA ALA A 334 -35.68 -9.23 -5.14
C ALA A 334 -37.00 -8.45 -5.10
N ASP A 335 -37.80 -8.58 -6.16
CA ASP A 335 -39.11 -7.95 -6.31
C ASP A 335 -39.09 -6.42 -6.04
N GLY A 336 -38.01 -5.76 -6.48
CA GLY A 336 -37.80 -4.32 -6.33
C GLY A 336 -37.34 -3.85 -4.95
N GLY A 337 -37.03 -4.75 -4.00
CA GLY A 337 -36.68 -4.39 -2.61
C GLY A 337 -35.60 -5.26 -1.97
N PRO A 338 -35.03 -4.82 -0.83
CA PRO A 338 -34.05 -5.59 -0.09
C PRO A 338 -34.71 -6.76 0.68
N VAL A 339 -34.12 -7.94 0.59
CA VAL A 339 -34.49 -9.13 1.34
C VAL A 339 -33.59 -9.25 2.57
N THR A 340 -34.18 -9.16 3.76
CA THR A 340 -33.49 -9.26 5.07
C THR A 340 -32.26 -8.34 5.17
N PRO A 341 -32.42 -7.02 5.00
CA PRO A 341 -31.30 -6.10 5.00
C PRO A 341 -30.56 -6.08 6.33
N LYS A 342 -29.24 -5.96 6.26
CA LYS A 342 -28.38 -5.67 7.41
C LYS A 342 -27.81 -4.27 7.28
N TYR A 343 -27.77 -3.55 8.40
CA TYR A 343 -27.27 -2.18 8.47
C TYR A 343 -26.00 -2.11 9.32
N PHE A 344 -25.07 -1.26 8.90
CA PHE A 344 -23.76 -1.08 9.53
C PHE A 344 -23.42 0.41 9.61
N ASP A 345 -22.77 0.82 10.69
CA ASP A 345 -22.33 2.20 10.88
C ASP A 345 -21.09 2.52 10.03
N ARG A 346 -20.22 1.52 9.81
CA ARG A 346 -18.96 1.66 9.07
C ARG A 346 -19.01 0.90 7.74
N LEU A 347 -18.42 1.50 6.71
CA LEU A 347 -18.31 0.87 5.39
C LEU A 347 -17.50 -0.43 5.44
N GLU A 348 -16.46 -0.48 6.28
CA GLU A 348 -15.61 -1.67 6.45
C GLU A 348 -16.43 -2.91 6.84
N ASP A 349 -17.32 -2.79 7.84
CA ASP A 349 -18.14 -3.90 8.31
C ASP A 349 -19.15 -4.34 7.24
N ALA A 350 -19.71 -3.38 6.51
CA ALA A 350 -20.61 -3.63 5.38
C ALA A 350 -19.89 -4.34 4.22
N ALA A 351 -18.67 -3.91 3.87
CA ALA A 351 -17.84 -4.51 2.85
C ALA A 351 -17.46 -5.96 3.19
N GLN A 352 -17.07 -6.22 4.44
CA GLN A 352 -16.82 -7.58 4.94
C GLN A 352 -18.08 -8.45 4.88
N GLN A 353 -19.24 -7.91 5.24
CA GLN A 353 -20.52 -8.61 5.14
C GLN A 353 -20.89 -8.93 3.69
N LEU A 354 -20.67 -8.02 2.73
CA LEU A 354 -20.94 -8.28 1.31
C LEU A 354 -20.02 -9.37 0.77
N LEU A 355 -18.71 -9.27 1.05
CA LEU A 355 -17.71 -10.25 0.64
C LEU A 355 -18.07 -11.65 1.19
N GLY A 356 -18.36 -11.73 2.48
CA GLY A 356 -18.81 -12.97 3.13
C GLY A 356 -20.12 -13.50 2.55
N ALA A 357 -21.09 -12.63 2.27
CA ALA A 357 -22.37 -13.03 1.70
C ALA A 357 -22.20 -13.68 0.31
N LEU A 358 -21.32 -13.15 -0.53
CA LEU A 358 -21.07 -13.66 -1.88
C LEU A 358 -20.19 -14.92 -1.89
N LEU A 359 -19.13 -14.96 -1.07
CA LEU A 359 -18.15 -16.05 -1.09
C LEU A 359 -18.57 -17.29 -0.30
N LEU A 360 -19.45 -17.13 0.71
CA LEU A 360 -19.90 -18.27 1.53
C LEU A 360 -20.73 -19.28 0.73
N HIS A 361 -21.45 -18.83 -0.31
CA HIS A 361 -22.29 -19.68 -1.14
C HIS A 361 -21.89 -19.54 -2.61
N PRO A 362 -21.22 -20.54 -3.21
CA PRO A 362 -20.70 -20.43 -4.59
C PRO A 362 -21.75 -20.05 -5.65
N ALA A 363 -23.01 -20.43 -5.46
CA ALA A 363 -24.09 -20.04 -6.38
C ALA A 363 -24.36 -18.53 -6.39
N ARG A 364 -24.07 -17.81 -5.28
CA ARG A 364 -24.22 -16.34 -5.23
C ARG A 364 -23.18 -15.64 -6.07
N MET A 365 -22.00 -16.25 -6.24
CA MET A 365 -20.93 -15.69 -7.07
C MET A 365 -21.35 -15.57 -8.55
N THR A 366 -22.31 -16.37 -9.00
CA THR A 366 -22.86 -16.35 -10.37
C THR A 366 -24.28 -15.76 -10.41
N ALA A 367 -24.71 -15.05 -9.36
CA ALA A 367 -26.08 -14.55 -9.21
C ALA A 367 -27.18 -15.65 -9.27
N GLY A 368 -26.81 -16.90 -9.00
CA GLY A 368 -27.69 -18.07 -9.15
C GLY A 368 -27.86 -18.55 -10.59
N HIS A 369 -27.21 -17.91 -11.57
CA HIS A 369 -27.22 -18.38 -12.95
C HIS A 369 -26.39 -19.66 -13.10
N GLU A 370 -26.85 -20.56 -13.96
CA GLU A 370 -26.05 -21.69 -14.39
C GLU A 370 -24.83 -21.16 -15.16
N THR A 371 -23.64 -21.66 -14.84
CA THR A 371 -22.46 -21.36 -15.65
C THR A 371 -22.70 -21.84 -17.08
N PRO A 372 -22.55 -20.98 -18.11
CA PRO A 372 -22.65 -21.37 -19.50
C PRO A 372 -21.80 -22.60 -19.80
N LEU A 373 -22.28 -23.46 -20.70
CA LEU A 373 -21.44 -24.50 -21.27
C LEU A 373 -20.32 -23.82 -22.06
N GLU A 374 -19.10 -23.88 -21.52
CA GLU A 374 -17.93 -23.33 -22.18
C GLU A 374 -17.68 -24.02 -23.53
N THR A 375 -17.32 -23.22 -24.51
CA THR A 375 -16.85 -23.69 -25.82
C THR A 375 -15.55 -24.49 -25.68
N ALA A 376 -15.26 -25.33 -26.67
CA ALA A 376 -14.00 -26.08 -26.70
C ALA A 376 -12.75 -25.17 -26.65
N LYS A 377 -12.85 -23.93 -27.14
CA LYS A 377 -11.79 -22.92 -27.08
C LYS A 377 -11.56 -22.44 -25.64
N GLU A 378 -12.63 -22.04 -24.95
CA GLU A 378 -12.57 -21.62 -23.54
C GLU A 378 -12.07 -22.73 -22.63
N LEU A 379 -12.44 -23.99 -22.91
CA LEU A 379 -11.91 -25.15 -22.19
C LEU A 379 -10.41 -25.38 -22.41
N GLY A 380 -9.89 -25.03 -23.58
CA GLY A 380 -8.45 -25.09 -23.89
C GLY A 380 -7.61 -24.13 -23.04
N ASP A 381 -8.21 -23.05 -22.53
CA ASP A 381 -7.54 -22.04 -21.72
C ASP A 381 -7.42 -22.47 -20.23
N TRP A 382 -8.08 -23.56 -19.83
CA TRP A 382 -7.98 -24.07 -18.45
C TRP A 382 -6.60 -24.68 -18.18
N PRO A 383 -5.99 -24.40 -17.01
CA PRO A 383 -4.61 -24.79 -16.69
C PRO A 383 -4.42 -26.30 -16.45
N ILE A 384 -5.52 -27.04 -16.28
CA ILE A 384 -5.53 -28.48 -16.06
C ILE A 384 -6.56 -29.08 -17.02
N GLN A 385 -6.20 -30.15 -17.71
CA GLN A 385 -7.09 -30.83 -18.64
C GLN A 385 -7.47 -32.21 -18.10
N ALA A 386 -8.62 -32.72 -18.52
CA ALA A 386 -9.01 -34.10 -18.23
C ALA A 386 -8.05 -35.07 -18.94
N ALA A 387 -7.57 -36.08 -18.22
CA ALA A 387 -6.71 -37.12 -18.80
C ALA A 387 -7.47 -37.95 -19.85
N ALA A 388 -6.74 -38.67 -20.70
CA ALA A 388 -7.34 -39.51 -21.73
C ALA A 388 -8.32 -40.53 -21.11
N GLY A 389 -9.55 -40.58 -21.66
CA GLY A 389 -10.62 -41.44 -21.18
C GLY A 389 -11.40 -40.90 -19.97
N GLU A 390 -11.01 -39.76 -19.38
CA GLU A 390 -11.82 -39.07 -18.38
C GLU A 390 -12.94 -38.23 -19.03
N PRO A 391 -14.06 -38.01 -18.32
CA PRO A 391 -15.08 -37.04 -18.72
C PRO A 391 -14.46 -35.67 -19.06
N PRO A 392 -14.81 -35.06 -20.20
CA PRO A 392 -14.32 -33.72 -20.52
C PRO A 392 -14.83 -32.68 -19.52
N LEU A 393 -14.12 -31.55 -19.43
CA LEU A 393 -14.48 -30.44 -18.54
C LEU A 393 -15.85 -29.81 -18.85
N THR A 394 -16.44 -30.07 -20.03
CA THR A 394 -17.83 -29.71 -20.36
C THR A 394 -18.85 -30.38 -19.44
N LEU A 395 -18.51 -31.52 -18.83
CA LEU A 395 -19.39 -32.25 -17.91
C LEU A 395 -19.28 -31.75 -16.45
N LEU A 396 -18.58 -30.63 -16.24
CA LEU A 396 -18.48 -29.94 -14.96
C LEU A 396 -19.03 -28.52 -15.09
N ARG A 397 -19.98 -28.16 -14.21
CA ARG A 397 -20.44 -26.77 -14.01
C ARG A 397 -19.78 -26.15 -12.79
N ASN A 398 -19.87 -24.82 -12.65
CA ASN A 398 -19.27 -24.06 -11.54
C ASN A 398 -17.78 -24.40 -11.34
N LYS A 399 -17.06 -24.54 -12.45
CA LYS A 399 -15.63 -24.85 -12.43
C LYS A 399 -14.86 -23.68 -11.83
N ARG A 400 -13.85 -24.00 -11.02
CA ARG A 400 -12.90 -23.04 -10.47
C ARG A 400 -11.57 -23.70 -10.22
N VAL A 401 -10.49 -22.94 -10.37
CA VAL A 401 -9.17 -23.37 -9.89
C VAL A 401 -9.18 -23.24 -8.37
N SER A 402 -8.86 -24.33 -7.68
CA SER A 402 -8.81 -24.39 -6.22
C SER A 402 -7.56 -25.12 -5.78
N ARG A 403 -7.25 -25.03 -4.49
CA ARG A 403 -6.15 -25.77 -3.87
C ARG A 403 -6.69 -26.68 -2.78
N LEU A 404 -6.60 -27.99 -2.98
CA LEU A 404 -6.92 -28.96 -1.94
C LEU A 404 -5.78 -29.00 -0.92
N ALA A 405 -6.11 -29.00 0.36
CA ALA A 405 -5.13 -29.02 1.44
C ALA A 405 -4.48 -30.41 1.59
N ALA A 406 -3.27 -30.44 2.17
CA ALA A 406 -2.69 -31.71 2.64
C ALA A 406 -3.62 -32.35 3.68
N GLY A 407 -3.70 -33.69 3.68
CA GLY A 407 -4.62 -34.47 4.51
C GLY A 407 -6.02 -34.66 3.91
N THR A 408 -6.39 -33.91 2.86
CA THR A 408 -7.67 -34.11 2.15
C THR A 408 -7.75 -35.53 1.62
N VAL A 409 -8.87 -36.21 1.88
CA VAL A 409 -9.16 -37.54 1.32
C VAL A 409 -10.06 -37.37 0.11
N VAL A 410 -9.67 -38.01 -0.99
CA VAL A 410 -10.41 -38.00 -2.25
C VAL A 410 -10.71 -39.43 -2.70
N LEU A 411 -11.85 -39.61 -3.35
CA LEU A 411 -12.32 -40.89 -3.84
C LEU A 411 -12.21 -40.97 -5.36
N ARG A 412 -11.74 -42.09 -5.89
CA ARG A 412 -11.65 -42.35 -7.32
C ARG A 412 -12.48 -43.57 -7.72
N PHE A 413 -13.20 -43.42 -8.83
CA PHE A 413 -13.80 -44.52 -9.58
C PHE A 413 -13.07 -44.68 -10.92
N GLY A 414 -12.27 -45.73 -11.07
CA GLY A 414 -11.53 -46.07 -12.29
C GLY A 414 -10.01 -46.24 -12.13
N ALA A 415 -9.32 -46.55 -13.23
CA ALA A 415 -7.90 -46.90 -13.27
C ALA A 415 -6.95 -45.73 -12.92
N GLU A 416 -5.73 -45.96 -12.45
CA GLU A 416 -4.82 -44.87 -12.01
C GLU A 416 -4.23 -44.01 -13.14
N THR A 417 -4.53 -44.33 -14.41
CA THR A 417 -4.12 -43.56 -15.60
C THR A 417 -4.96 -42.28 -15.82
N GLY A 418 -6.05 -42.10 -15.08
CA GLY A 418 -6.85 -40.87 -15.14
C GLY A 418 -6.51 -39.91 -13.99
N ASN A 419 -7.14 -38.73 -14.00
CA ASN A 419 -6.87 -37.64 -13.05
C ASN A 419 -8.13 -37.06 -12.39
N LEU A 420 -9.30 -37.69 -12.60
CA LEU A 420 -10.55 -37.28 -11.96
C LEU A 420 -10.73 -37.97 -10.60
N VAL A 421 -11.00 -37.18 -9.57
CA VAL A 421 -11.37 -37.66 -8.24
C VAL A 421 -12.58 -36.89 -7.71
N HIS A 422 -13.19 -37.40 -6.67
CA HIS A 422 -14.35 -36.80 -6.02
C HIS A 422 -14.08 -36.60 -4.54
N HIS A 423 -14.92 -35.80 -3.90
CA HIS A 423 -14.96 -35.71 -2.45
C HIS A 423 -15.20 -37.10 -1.82
N SER A 424 -14.57 -37.42 -0.68
CA SER A 424 -14.56 -38.76 -0.08
C SER A 424 -15.95 -39.36 0.21
N GLY A 425 -16.94 -38.54 0.53
CA GLY A 425 -18.33 -38.98 0.80
C GLY A 425 -19.26 -39.02 -0.42
N VAL A 426 -18.73 -39.04 -1.64
CA VAL A 426 -19.54 -39.02 -2.86
C VAL A 426 -20.35 -40.32 -3.02
N ARG A 427 -21.57 -40.22 -3.55
CA ARG A 427 -22.33 -41.40 -4.01
C ARG A 427 -22.05 -41.63 -5.49
N PHE A 428 -21.76 -42.86 -5.90
CA PHE A 428 -21.43 -43.17 -7.30
C PHE A 428 -22.45 -42.61 -8.31
N ALA A 429 -23.75 -42.75 -8.04
CA ALA A 429 -24.82 -42.22 -8.90
C ALA A 429 -24.74 -40.70 -9.16
N THR A 430 -24.09 -39.92 -8.29
CA THR A 430 -23.91 -38.47 -8.48
C THR A 430 -22.67 -38.12 -9.31
N THR A 431 -21.81 -39.09 -9.62
CA THR A 431 -20.54 -38.84 -10.36
C THR A 431 -20.74 -38.66 -11.86
N SER A 432 -21.87 -39.12 -12.40
CA SER A 432 -22.13 -39.15 -13.85
C SER A 432 -21.07 -39.94 -14.65
N LEU A 433 -20.48 -40.96 -14.03
CA LEU A 433 -19.50 -41.85 -14.65
C LEU A 433 -20.18 -43.09 -15.25
N PRO A 434 -19.56 -43.74 -16.26
CA PRO A 434 -20.01 -45.05 -16.74
C PRO A 434 -20.07 -46.08 -15.61
N LEU A 435 -21.15 -46.88 -15.56
CA LEU A 435 -21.47 -47.78 -14.45
C LEU A 435 -20.35 -48.78 -14.12
N GLU A 436 -19.55 -49.17 -15.10
CA GLU A 436 -18.48 -50.15 -14.90
C GLU A 436 -17.40 -49.64 -13.93
N ARG A 437 -17.26 -48.31 -13.79
CA ARG A 437 -16.29 -47.66 -12.90
C ARG A 437 -16.62 -47.82 -11.42
N GLU A 438 -17.87 -48.12 -11.07
CA GLU A 438 -18.30 -48.36 -9.68
C GLU A 438 -17.50 -49.49 -9.03
N ASN A 439 -17.12 -50.50 -9.82
CA ASN A 439 -16.35 -51.66 -9.34
C ASN A 439 -14.88 -51.36 -9.03
N THR A 440 -14.37 -50.18 -9.40
CA THR A 440 -12.96 -49.80 -9.20
C THR A 440 -12.87 -48.56 -8.33
N GLU A 441 -13.21 -48.72 -7.06
CA GLU A 441 -13.16 -47.66 -6.05
C GLU A 441 -11.82 -47.66 -5.32
N ARG A 442 -11.18 -46.49 -5.18
CA ARG A 442 -9.95 -46.29 -4.41
C ARG A 442 -9.90 -44.93 -3.73
N SER A 443 -9.48 -44.92 -2.48
CA SER A 443 -9.28 -43.70 -1.71
C SER A 443 -7.82 -43.27 -1.69
N TYR A 444 -7.59 -41.96 -1.76
CA TYR A 444 -6.26 -41.36 -1.67
C TYR A 444 -6.25 -40.20 -0.68
N ARG A 445 -5.16 -40.06 0.07
CA ARG A 445 -4.88 -38.91 0.92
C ARG A 445 -3.84 -38.03 0.26
N LEU A 446 -4.10 -36.73 0.19
CA LEU A 446 -3.13 -35.75 -0.26
C LEU A 446 -2.02 -35.60 0.78
N ARG A 447 -0.76 -35.77 0.37
CA ARG A 447 0.41 -35.58 1.25
C ARG A 447 0.94 -34.14 1.25
N ARG A 448 0.52 -33.36 0.25
CA ARG A 448 0.81 -31.94 0.11
C ARG A 448 -0.37 -31.22 -0.56
N PRO A 449 -0.45 -29.89 -0.49
CA PRO A 449 -1.50 -29.17 -1.20
C PRO A 449 -1.39 -29.31 -2.72
N LEU A 450 -2.51 -29.52 -3.41
CA LEU A 450 -2.57 -29.68 -4.87
C LEU A 450 -3.52 -28.66 -5.50
N HIS A 451 -3.09 -28.03 -6.60
CA HIS A 451 -3.96 -27.23 -7.46
C HIS A 451 -4.82 -28.16 -8.31
N VAL A 452 -6.12 -27.89 -8.35
CA VAL A 452 -7.12 -28.71 -9.03
C VAL A 452 -8.15 -27.83 -9.72
N ILE A 453 -8.81 -28.36 -10.74
CA ILE A 453 -10.11 -27.82 -11.16
C ILE A 453 -11.16 -28.47 -10.30
N THR A 454 -11.91 -27.68 -9.54
CA THR A 454 -13.09 -28.15 -8.81
C THR A 454 -14.33 -27.77 -9.57
N GLY A 455 -15.25 -28.71 -9.76
CA GLY A 455 -16.55 -28.46 -10.39
C GLY A 455 -17.62 -29.39 -9.84
N ILE A 456 -18.85 -29.16 -10.28
CA ILE A 456 -20.00 -30.02 -9.98
C ILE A 456 -20.34 -30.82 -11.24
N THR A 457 -20.45 -32.13 -11.12
CA THR A 457 -20.83 -33.00 -12.24
C THR A 457 -22.25 -32.67 -12.73
N VAL A 458 -22.41 -32.56 -14.04
CA VAL A 458 -23.74 -32.38 -14.67
C VAL A 458 -24.44 -33.73 -14.83
N PRO A 459 -25.78 -33.77 -14.95
CA PRO A 459 -26.48 -34.99 -15.30
C PRO A 459 -26.01 -35.56 -16.65
N TRP A 460 -25.68 -36.85 -16.70
CA TRP A 460 -25.23 -37.52 -17.93
C TRP A 460 -25.46 -39.04 -17.85
N ALA A 461 -25.71 -39.68 -19.00
CA ALA A 461 -25.97 -41.13 -19.11
C ALA A 461 -26.96 -41.71 -18.07
N ASN A 462 -28.11 -41.04 -17.90
CA ASN A 462 -29.18 -41.40 -16.94
C ASN A 462 -28.78 -41.30 -15.45
N LEU A 463 -27.65 -40.68 -15.14
CA LEU A 463 -27.25 -40.38 -13.77
C LEU A 463 -27.56 -38.91 -13.41
N PRO A 464 -27.99 -38.63 -12.18
CA PRO A 464 -28.44 -37.30 -11.75
C PRO A 464 -27.32 -36.25 -11.64
N GLY A 465 -26.04 -36.64 -11.65
CA GLY A 465 -24.93 -35.72 -11.38
C GLY A 465 -24.96 -35.14 -9.96
N GLY A 466 -24.29 -34.02 -9.75
CA GLY A 466 -24.26 -33.27 -8.49
C GLY A 466 -23.09 -33.60 -7.55
N ALA A 467 -22.17 -34.47 -7.95
CA ALA A 467 -20.95 -34.72 -7.20
C ALA A 467 -19.97 -33.54 -7.31
N VAL A 468 -19.27 -33.26 -6.21
CA VAL A 468 -18.05 -32.44 -6.26
C VAL A 468 -16.95 -33.28 -6.90
N ALA A 469 -16.39 -32.79 -7.99
CA ALA A 469 -15.30 -33.40 -8.72
C ALA A 469 -14.06 -32.50 -8.69
N HIS A 470 -12.90 -33.13 -8.67
CA HIS A 470 -11.59 -32.51 -8.74
C HIS A 470 -10.80 -33.14 -9.89
N VAL A 471 -10.35 -32.33 -10.84
CA VAL A 471 -9.42 -32.74 -11.90
C VAL A 471 -8.02 -32.33 -11.48
N LEU A 472 -7.14 -33.32 -11.31
CA LEU A 472 -5.75 -33.12 -10.88
C LEU A 472 -4.84 -32.81 -12.07
N ALA A 473 -3.74 -32.10 -11.82
CA ALA A 473 -2.79 -31.71 -12.88
C ALA A 473 -2.06 -32.90 -13.52
N LYS A 474 -1.92 -34.02 -12.81
CA LYS A 474 -1.32 -35.27 -13.29
C LYS A 474 -2.26 -36.45 -13.04
N THR A 475 -1.95 -37.57 -13.65
CA THR A 475 -2.64 -38.83 -13.37
C THR A 475 -2.41 -39.28 -11.93
N ILE A 476 -3.27 -40.17 -11.43
CA ILE A 476 -3.14 -40.72 -10.08
C ILE A 476 -1.83 -41.49 -9.93
N ALA A 477 -1.46 -42.29 -10.92
CA ALA A 477 -0.20 -43.04 -10.91
C ALA A 477 1.01 -42.12 -10.75
N GLU A 478 1.05 -40.99 -11.47
CA GLU A 478 2.13 -40.01 -11.36
C GLU A 478 2.14 -39.33 -9.99
N HIS A 479 0.98 -38.98 -9.45
CA HIS A 479 0.86 -38.37 -8.13
C HIS A 479 1.19 -39.32 -6.98
N VAL A 480 0.96 -40.62 -7.14
CA VAL A 480 1.42 -41.62 -6.18
C VAL A 480 2.93 -41.80 -6.28
N SER A 481 3.47 -41.87 -7.50
CA SER A 481 4.90 -42.02 -7.77
C SER A 481 5.73 -40.85 -7.22
N ASP A 482 5.26 -39.61 -7.38
CA ASP A 482 5.93 -38.41 -6.86
C ASP A 482 5.59 -38.10 -5.38
N GLY A 483 4.85 -39.00 -4.71
CA GLY A 483 4.50 -38.92 -3.30
C GLY A 483 3.46 -37.84 -2.95
N SER A 484 2.82 -37.22 -3.94
CA SER A 484 1.75 -36.24 -3.73
C SER A 484 0.46 -36.85 -3.18
N LEU A 485 0.16 -38.08 -3.58
CA LEU A 485 -0.97 -38.88 -3.11
C LEU A 485 -0.46 -40.15 -2.45
N GLU A 486 -1.10 -40.51 -1.36
CA GLU A 486 -0.92 -41.79 -0.68
C GLU A 486 -2.22 -42.58 -0.80
N ARG A 487 -2.15 -43.81 -1.32
CA ARG A 487 -3.31 -44.70 -1.32
C ARG A 487 -3.65 -45.10 0.11
N ILE A 488 -4.93 -45.04 0.45
CA ILE A 488 -5.42 -45.45 1.77
C ILE A 488 -6.46 -46.55 1.62
N GLU A 489 -6.51 -47.45 2.60
CA GLU A 489 -7.47 -48.56 2.66
C GLU A 489 -8.88 -48.10 3.04
#